data_AF-A0A0Q0J404-F1
#
_entry.id   AF-A0A0Q0J404-F1
#
_cell.length_a   1.000
_cell.length_b   1.000
_cell.length_c   1.000
_cell.angle_alpha   90.00
_cell.angle_beta   90.00
_cell.angle_gamma   90.00
#
_symmetry.space_group_name_H-M   'P 1'
#
loop_
_entity.id
_entity.type
_entity.pdbx_description
1 polymer ?
#
loop_
_entity_poly.entity_id
_entity_poly.type
_entity_poly.pdbx_seq_one_letter_code
_entity_poly.pdbx_strand_id
1 'polypeptide(L)'
;MTSGTKEKTTARRRGKPIEVWVTDEEKAVITDKAREAGMSRSGYLRALGLNTPIRSVVDLVAVADLAKVNGDLGRVAGLLKLWLAEKRGEGASAIDVDALMVDFRELQVTVREKMGLIVKIHK
;
A
#
# COMPACT_ATOMS: atom_id res chain seq x y z
N MET A 1 -28.55 -13.68 21.42
CA MET A 1 -27.54 -13.58 20.34
C MET A 1 -26.44 -12.66 20.83
N THR A 2 -25.26 -13.21 21.03
CA THR A 2 -24.16 -12.74 21.88
C THR A 2 -23.42 -11.54 21.28
N SER A 3 -23.29 -10.48 22.07
CA SER A 3 -22.43 -9.32 21.82
C SER A 3 -20.96 -9.72 22.05
N GLY A 4 -20.23 -9.89 20.96
CA GLY A 4 -18.77 -10.08 20.97
C GLY A 4 -18.06 -8.81 21.45
N THR A 5 -17.85 -8.73 22.77
CA THR A 5 -17.05 -7.66 23.39
C THR A 5 -15.59 -7.91 23.02
N LYS A 6 -15.01 -7.00 22.19
CA LYS A 6 -13.57 -6.99 21.90
C LYS A 6 -12.82 -6.87 23.23
N GLU A 7 -12.20 -7.97 23.63
CA GLU A 7 -11.36 -8.07 24.80
C GLU A 7 -10.20 -7.08 24.66
N LYS A 8 -10.25 -5.98 25.41
CA LYS A 8 -9.15 -5.01 25.48
C LYS A 8 -7.98 -5.72 26.13
N THR A 9 -6.97 -6.09 25.34
CA THR A 9 -5.71 -6.64 25.83
C THR A 9 -5.17 -5.72 26.92
N THR A 10 -5.14 -6.22 28.15
CA THR A 10 -4.62 -5.52 29.32
C THR A 10 -3.20 -5.04 29.02
N ALA A 11 -2.91 -3.77 29.31
CA ALA A 11 -1.58 -3.21 29.14
C ALA A 11 -0.59 -4.04 29.96
N ARG A 12 0.24 -4.84 29.29
CA ARG A 12 1.22 -5.74 29.88
C ARG A 12 2.04 -4.97 30.92
N ARG A 13 2.07 -5.42 32.18
CA ARG A 13 2.97 -4.87 33.22
C ARG A 13 4.36 -4.71 32.59
N ARG A 14 4.89 -3.49 32.57
CA ARG A 14 6.22 -3.20 32.01
C ARG A 14 7.23 -4.09 32.75
N GLY A 15 7.78 -5.09 32.06
CA GLY A 15 8.88 -5.91 32.58
C GLY A 15 10.16 -5.07 32.73
N LYS A 16 11.27 -5.72 33.08
CA LYS A 16 12.58 -5.07 33.14
C LYS A 16 13.00 -4.59 31.73
N PRO A 17 13.46 -3.33 31.57
CA PRO A 17 13.92 -2.82 30.28
C PRO A 17 15.20 -3.51 29.82
N ILE A 18 15.42 -3.56 28.51
CA ILE A 18 16.72 -3.90 27.90
C ILE A 18 17.40 -2.57 27.57
N GLU A 19 18.58 -2.35 28.14
CA GLU A 19 19.42 -1.19 27.82
C GLU A 19 20.33 -1.54 26.64
N VAL A 20 20.27 -0.73 25.59
CA VAL A 20 21.10 -0.87 24.39
C VAL A 20 21.83 0.44 24.19
N TRP A 21 23.16 0.39 24.32
CA TRP A 21 24.03 1.52 24.07
C TRP A 21 24.25 1.65 22.56
N VAL A 22 23.98 2.83 22.02
CA VAL A 22 24.07 3.12 20.58
C VAL A 22 24.68 4.50 20.37
N THR A 23 25.35 4.69 19.23
CA THR A 23 25.74 6.03 18.78
C THR A 23 24.52 6.83 18.32
N ASP A 24 24.70 8.14 18.09
CA ASP A 24 23.64 8.99 17.58
C ASP A 24 23.22 8.58 16.15
N GLU A 25 24.18 8.16 15.32
CA GLU A 25 23.91 7.64 13.98
C GLU A 25 23.09 6.34 14.03
N GLU A 26 23.49 5.40 14.88
CA GLU A 26 22.75 4.13 15.07
C GLU A 26 21.33 4.38 15.57
N LYS A 27 21.17 5.32 16.51
CA LYS A 27 19.87 5.73 17.04
C LYS A 27 18.99 6.36 15.95
N ALA A 28 19.55 7.17 15.06
CA ALA A 28 18.83 7.75 13.93
C ALA A 28 18.34 6.64 12.99
N VAL A 29 19.22 5.71 12.60
CA VAL A 29 18.88 4.57 11.73
C VAL A 29 17.78 3.70 12.35
N ILE A 30 17.87 3.37 13.64
CA ILE A 30 16.82 2.60 14.34
C ILE A 30 15.49 3.35 14.35
N THR A 31 15.54 4.67 14.54
CA THR A 31 14.34 5.50 14.56
C THR A 31 13.66 5.53 13.19
N ASP A 32 14.44 5.67 12.12
CA ASP A 32 13.93 5.67 10.75
C ASP A 32 13.33 4.31 10.38
N LYS A 33 14.03 3.21 10.64
CA LYS A 33 13.51 1.85 10.39
C LYS A 33 12.25 1.54 11.20
N ALA A 34 12.19 1.99 12.46
CA ALA A 34 11.00 1.84 13.28
C ALA A 34 9.82 2.64 12.70
N ARG A 35 10.06 3.86 12.21
CA ARG A 35 9.06 4.70 11.53
C ARG A 35 8.57 4.04 10.25
N GLU A 36 9.48 3.55 9.41
CA GLU A 36 9.14 2.79 8.20
C GLU A 36 8.29 1.57 8.52
N ALA A 37 8.56 0.87 9.62
CA ALA A 37 7.77 -0.26 10.10
C ALA A 37 6.46 0.14 10.83
N GLY A 38 6.17 1.44 11.00
CA GLY A 38 5.02 1.90 11.77
C GLY A 38 5.04 1.52 13.26
N MET A 39 6.22 1.28 13.82
CA MET A 39 6.43 0.81 15.18
C MET A 39 7.11 1.88 16.04
N SER A 40 6.93 1.79 17.36
CA SER A 40 7.83 2.49 18.28
C SER A 40 9.22 1.85 18.23
N ARG A 41 10.29 2.61 18.52
CA ARG A 41 11.67 2.07 18.56
C ARG A 41 11.80 0.81 19.42
N SER A 42 11.17 0.81 20.60
CA SER A 42 11.17 -0.35 21.51
C SER A 42 10.32 -1.51 20.98
N GLY A 43 9.23 -1.23 20.28
CA GLY A 43 8.43 -2.25 19.58
C GLY A 43 9.21 -2.91 18.44
N TYR A 44 9.89 -2.09 17.63
CA TYR A 44 10.73 -2.51 16.51
C TYR A 44 11.89 -3.39 16.97
N LEU A 45 12.69 -2.93 17.95
CA LEU A 45 13.81 -3.70 18.49
C LEU A 45 13.36 -5.00 19.16
N ARG A 46 12.23 -4.99 19.85
CA ARG A 46 11.65 -6.21 20.44
C ARG A 46 11.21 -7.19 19.35
N ALA A 47 10.58 -6.72 18.28
CA ALA A 47 10.18 -7.57 17.16
C ALA A 47 11.42 -8.20 16.50
N LEU A 48 12.48 -7.43 16.26
CA LEU A 48 13.76 -7.95 15.78
C LEU A 48 14.36 -9.01 16.72
N GLY A 49 14.45 -8.70 18.01
CA GLY A 49 15.03 -9.61 19.01
C GLY A 49 14.24 -10.90 19.22
N LEU A 50 12.94 -10.90 18.90
CA LEU A 50 12.07 -12.08 18.94
C LEU A 50 11.91 -12.73 17.56
N ASN A 51 12.66 -12.30 16.55
CA ASN A 51 12.55 -12.75 15.16
C ASN A 51 11.10 -12.71 14.63
N THR A 52 10.35 -11.69 15.04
CA THR A 52 8.99 -11.43 14.58
C THR A 52 9.06 -10.73 13.22
N PRO A 53 8.27 -11.14 12.21
CA PRO A 53 8.23 -10.47 10.93
C PRO A 53 7.88 -8.98 11.08
N ILE A 54 8.76 -8.11 10.58
CA ILE A 54 8.54 -6.65 10.55
C ILE A 54 8.09 -6.27 9.14
N ARG A 55 7.01 -5.50 9.05
CA ARG A 55 6.37 -5.10 7.80
C ARG A 55 6.49 -3.59 7.62
N SER A 56 6.74 -3.13 6.40
CA SER A 56 6.89 -1.71 6.08
C SER A 56 5.52 -1.04 5.88
N VAL A 57 5.29 0.09 6.54
CA VAL A 57 4.13 0.96 6.30
C VAL A 57 4.31 1.80 5.04
N VAL A 58 5.55 2.06 4.62
CA VAL A 58 5.85 2.84 3.39
C VAL A 58 5.19 2.20 2.17
N ASP A 59 5.18 0.87 2.11
CA ASP A 59 4.61 0.10 1.00
C ASP A 59 3.09 0.34 0.86
N LEU A 60 2.39 0.56 1.97
CA LEU A 60 0.94 0.80 1.97
C LEU A 60 0.58 2.21 1.48
N VAL A 61 1.40 3.21 1.79
CA VAL A 61 1.20 4.59 1.29
C VAL A 61 1.44 4.62 -0.22
N ALA A 62 2.53 4.02 -0.69
CA ALA A 62 2.83 3.92 -2.12
C ALA A 62 1.72 3.18 -2.89
N VAL A 63 1.16 2.10 -2.32
CA VAL A 63 0.01 1.41 -2.92
C VAL A 63 -1.23 2.30 -2.96
N ALA A 64 -1.51 3.08 -1.92
CA ALA A 64 -2.65 3.98 -1.91
C ALA A 64 -2.53 5.07 -2.99
N ASP A 65 -1.34 5.61 -3.20
CA ASP A 65 -1.09 6.61 -4.24
C ASP A 65 -1.18 6.00 -5.65
N LEU A 66 -0.65 4.79 -5.85
CA LEU A 66 -0.79 4.06 -7.11
C LEU A 66 -2.26 3.74 -7.42
N ALA A 67 -3.08 3.48 -6.40
CA ALA A 67 -4.52 3.27 -6.57
C ALA A 67 -5.24 4.54 -7.06
N LYS A 68 -4.84 5.73 -6.58
CA LYS A 68 -5.37 7.02 -7.07
C LYS A 68 -5.03 7.23 -8.54
N VAL A 69 -3.76 7.05 -8.91
CA VAL A 69 -3.30 7.16 -10.30
C VAL A 69 -4.07 6.21 -11.21
N ASN A 70 -4.28 4.97 -10.78
CA ASN A 70 -5.07 4.00 -11.56
C ASN A 70 -6.55 4.45 -11.72
N GLY A 71 -7.11 5.14 -10.72
CA GLY A 71 -8.43 5.76 -10.82
C GLY A 71 -8.49 6.91 -11.83
N ASP A 72 -7.47 7.78 -11.85
CA ASP A 72 -7.36 8.89 -12.80
C ASP A 72 -7.21 8.39 -14.24
N LEU A 73 -6.44 7.32 -14.44
CA LEU A 73 -6.31 6.61 -15.71
C LEU A 73 -7.67 6.09 -16.21
N GLY A 74 -8.51 5.55 -15.31
CA GLY A 74 -9.88 5.14 -15.65
C GLY A 74 -10.74 6.31 -16.11
N ARG A 75 -10.56 7.50 -15.51
CA ARG A 75 -11.28 8.72 -15.90
C ARG A 75 -10.85 9.20 -17.29
N VAL A 76 -9.55 9.21 -17.57
CA VAL A 76 -9.00 9.56 -18.89
C VAL A 76 -9.54 8.63 -19.98
N ALA A 77 -9.56 7.33 -19.72
CA ALA A 77 -10.11 6.34 -20.64
C ALA A 77 -11.61 6.57 -20.92
N GLY A 78 -12.38 6.94 -19.88
CA GLY A 78 -13.78 7.33 -20.04
C GLY A 78 -13.99 8.57 -20.92
N LEU A 79 -13.17 9.60 -20.72
CA LEU A 79 -13.20 10.83 -21.53
C LEU A 79 -12.81 10.55 -22.99
N LEU A 80 -11.80 9.72 -23.22
CA LEU A 80 -11.41 9.31 -24.57
C LEU A 80 -12.56 8.59 -25.28
N LYS A 81 -13.24 7.68 -24.58
CA LYS A 81 -14.41 6.98 -25.12
C LYS A 81 -15.55 7.94 -25.48
N LEU A 82 -15.80 8.95 -24.65
CA LEU A 82 -16.81 9.97 -24.92
C LEU A 82 -16.44 10.79 -26.16
N TRP A 83 -15.19 11.26 -26.25
CA TRP A 83 -14.70 12.03 -27.38
C TRP A 83 -14.83 11.25 -28.70
N LEU A 84 -14.49 9.95 -28.71
CA LEU A 84 -14.64 9.09 -29.89
C LEU A 84 -16.09 8.83 -30.26
N ALA A 85 -17.00 8.81 -29.29
CA ALA A 85 -18.43 8.69 -29.56
C ALA A 85 -18.97 9.95 -30.27
N GLU A 86 -18.47 11.13 -29.90
CA GLU A 86 -18.84 12.42 -30.51
C GLU A 86 -18.14 12.64 -31.86
N LYS A 87 -16.93 12.10 -32.05
CA LYS A 87 -16.06 12.28 -33.22
C LYS A 87 -15.80 10.98 -33.98
N ARG A 88 -16.83 10.14 -34.12
CA ARG A 88 -16.69 8.83 -34.79
C ARG A 88 -16.14 8.96 -36.21
N GLY A 89 -14.94 8.43 -36.43
CA GLY A 89 -14.28 8.37 -37.74
C GLY A 89 -13.36 9.55 -38.07
N GLU A 90 -13.25 10.56 -37.19
CA GLU A 90 -12.28 11.65 -37.33
C GLU A 90 -11.01 11.35 -36.50
N GLY A 91 -9.87 11.17 -37.17
CA GLY A 91 -8.54 11.07 -36.53
C GLY A 91 -8.06 9.66 -36.15
N ALA A 92 -8.94 8.70 -35.86
CA ALA A 92 -8.57 7.30 -35.63
C ALA A 92 -9.72 6.32 -35.94
N SER A 93 -9.38 5.08 -36.31
CA SER A 93 -10.36 3.99 -36.49
C SER A 93 -10.98 3.61 -35.15
N ALA A 94 -12.32 3.51 -35.10
CA ALA A 94 -13.03 3.12 -33.88
C ALA A 94 -12.62 1.73 -33.36
N ILE A 95 -12.26 0.82 -34.28
CA ILE A 95 -11.84 -0.55 -33.95
C ILE A 95 -10.49 -0.54 -33.22
N ASP A 96 -9.53 0.25 -33.71
CA ASP A 96 -8.19 0.33 -33.12
C ASP A 96 -8.24 0.95 -31.73
N VAL A 97 -9.12 1.93 -31.50
CA VAL A 97 -9.26 2.52 -30.17
C VAL A 97 -10.02 1.59 -29.21
N ASP A 98 -11.05 0.89 -29.67
CA ASP A 98 -11.72 -0.10 -28.82
C ASP A 98 -10.75 -1.22 -28.41
N ALA A 99 -9.87 -1.67 -29.31
CA ALA A 99 -8.81 -2.64 -28.99
C ALA A 99 -7.81 -2.08 -27.96
N LEU A 100 -7.29 -0.86 -28.18
CA LEU A 100 -6.39 -0.21 -27.22
C LEU A 100 -7.02 -0.03 -25.83
N MET A 101 -8.33 0.24 -25.79
CA MET A 101 -9.10 0.39 -24.55
C MET A 101 -9.27 -0.95 -23.80
N VAL A 102 -9.29 -2.07 -24.51
CA VAL A 102 -9.26 -3.41 -23.91
C VAL A 102 -7.89 -3.64 -23.26
N ASP A 103 -6.80 -3.45 -24.01
CA ASP A 103 -5.42 -3.61 -23.51
C ASP A 103 -5.15 -2.72 -22.29
N PHE A 104 -5.64 -1.48 -22.35
CA PHE A 104 -5.54 -0.55 -21.24
C PHE A 104 -6.21 -1.07 -19.98
N ARG A 105 -7.43 -1.63 -20.09
CA ARG A 105 -8.14 -2.22 -18.94
C ARG A 105 -7.40 -3.42 -18.38
N GLU A 106 -6.81 -4.26 -19.22
CA GLU A 106 -6.01 -5.41 -18.77
C GLU A 106 -4.77 -4.96 -17.98
N LEU A 107 -4.08 -3.91 -18.44
CA LEU A 107 -2.98 -3.29 -17.70
C LEU A 107 -3.46 -2.71 -16.36
N GLN A 108 -4.61 -2.03 -16.32
CA GLN A 108 -5.18 -1.50 -15.07
C GLN A 108 -5.53 -2.60 -14.06
N VAL A 109 -6.02 -3.75 -14.54
CA VAL A 109 -6.27 -4.95 -13.72
C VAL A 109 -4.96 -5.48 -13.16
N THR A 110 -3.95 -5.65 -14.00
CA THR A 110 -2.62 -6.14 -13.60
C THR A 110 -2.01 -5.25 -12.51
N VAL A 111 -2.06 -3.92 -12.67
CA VAL A 111 -1.59 -2.97 -11.67
C VAL A 111 -2.37 -3.12 -10.36
N ARG A 112 -3.70 -3.27 -10.42
CA ARG A 112 -4.55 -3.50 -9.25
C ARG A 112 -4.21 -4.80 -8.52
N GLU A 113 -3.93 -5.88 -9.24
CA GLU A 113 -3.55 -7.16 -8.66
C GLU A 113 -2.21 -7.08 -7.93
N LYS A 114 -1.19 -6.46 -8.56
CA LYS A 114 0.12 -6.24 -7.92
C LYS A 114 0.00 -5.41 -6.65
N MET A 115 -0.79 -4.34 -6.67
CA MET A 115 -1.12 -3.57 -5.46
C MET A 115 -1.79 -4.43 -4.38
N GLY A 116 -2.75 -5.27 -4.77
CA GLY A 116 -3.44 -6.19 -3.86
C GLY A 116 -2.50 -7.21 -3.21
N LEU A 117 -1.49 -7.70 -3.93
CA LEU A 117 -0.47 -8.60 -3.38
C LEU A 117 0.36 -7.91 -2.29
N ILE A 118 0.79 -6.67 -2.53
CA ILE A 118 1.55 -5.88 -1.54
C ILE A 118 0.72 -5.70 -0.27
N VAL A 119 -0.57 -5.34 -0.37
CA VAL A 119 -1.45 -5.19 0.80
C VAL A 119 -1.65 -6.50 1.54
N LYS A 120 -1.77 -7.64 0.85
CA LYS A 120 -1.94 -8.97 1.48
C LYS A 120 -0.71 -9.42 2.24
N ILE A 121 0.50 -9.16 1.71
CA ILE A 121 1.76 -9.45 2.40
C ILE A 121 1.86 -8.64 3.72
N HIS A 122 1.25 -7.45 3.75
CA HIS A 122 1.25 -6.57 4.91
C HIS A 122 0.13 -6.87 5.95
N LYS A 123 -0.89 -7.68 5.62
CA LYS A 123 -1.97 -8.11 6.53
C LYS A 123 -1.56 -9.29 7.40
#